data_AF-A0A960YV99-F1
#
_entry.id   AF-A0A960YV99-F1
#
_cell.length_a   1.000
_cell.length_b   1.000
_cell.length_c   1.000
_cell.angle_alpha   90.00
_cell.angle_beta   90.00
_cell.angle_gamma   90.00
#
_symmetry.space_group_name_H-M   'P 1'
#
loop_
_entity.id
_entity.type
_entity.pdbx_description
1 polymer ?
#
loop_
_entity_poly.entity_id
_entity_poly.type
_entity_poly.pdbx_seq_one_letter_code
_entity_poly.pdbx_strand_id
1 'polypeptide(L)'
;MQKKITIIYQDKWSGRVSRLFLIENNDVNDHLKNKKSYLVDCDEDSYLFLDQYPPDPEVRRVVSPSEINFSENLIPVVVIDENLTILMQAFTDVEGLNKTFETGFAHYFSRSRNQLWKKGEKSGHIQKVQLVEYSDLNKYIIYRVTQEKAA
;
A
#
# COMPACT_ATOMS: atom_id res chain seq x y z
N MET A 1 -17.10 -5.60 -12.87
CA MET A 1 -16.77 -4.75 -11.71
C MET A 1 -16.02 -3.54 -12.22
N GLN A 2 -16.34 -2.37 -11.67
CA GLN A 2 -15.70 -1.11 -12.02
C GLN A 2 -14.31 -1.06 -11.34
N LYS A 3 -13.27 -0.62 -12.05
CA LYS A 3 -11.89 -0.62 -11.55
C LYS A 3 -11.79 0.41 -10.42
N LYS A 4 -11.37 -0.01 -9.23
CA LYS A 4 -11.07 0.91 -8.11
C LYS A 4 -9.65 1.44 -8.20
N ILE A 5 -9.49 2.74 -8.00
CA ILE A 5 -8.23 3.49 -8.02
C ILE A 5 -7.85 3.87 -6.60
N THR A 6 -6.59 3.68 -6.24
CA THR A 6 -6.07 4.00 -4.92
C THR A 6 -5.62 5.44 -4.87
N ILE A 7 -6.12 6.20 -3.90
CA ILE A 7 -5.68 7.56 -3.62
C ILE A 7 -4.91 7.57 -2.30
N ILE A 8 -3.64 7.95 -2.36
CA ILE A 8 -2.73 8.00 -1.21
C ILE A 8 -2.36 9.46 -0.97
N TYR A 9 -2.45 9.88 0.29
CA TYR A 9 -1.95 11.15 0.73
C TYR A 9 -0.81 10.93 1.73
N GLN A 10 0.29 11.65 1.53
CA GLN A 10 1.46 11.62 2.40
C GLN A 10 1.71 13.02 2.95
N ASP A 11 1.86 13.12 4.26
CA ASP A 11 2.23 14.36 4.92
C ASP A 11 3.64 14.78 4.50
N LYS A 12 3.77 15.95 3.89
CA LYS A 12 5.05 16.43 3.37
C LYS A 12 6.09 16.73 4.46
N TRP A 13 5.67 16.87 5.71
CA TRP A 13 6.57 17.22 6.81
C TRP A 13 7.16 15.99 7.48
N SER A 14 6.31 15.03 7.86
CA SER A 14 6.75 13.80 8.52
C SER A 14 7.08 12.66 7.56
N GLY A 15 6.64 12.72 6.30
CA GLY A 15 6.75 11.62 5.35
C GLY A 15 5.82 10.44 5.66
N ARG A 16 4.94 10.54 6.66
CA ARG A 16 3.99 9.48 6.99
C ARG A 16 2.72 9.59 6.13
N VAL A 17 2.06 8.46 5.92
CA VAL A 17 0.76 8.43 5.23
C VAL A 17 -0.26 9.17 6.10
N SER A 18 -0.94 10.17 5.53
CA SER A 18 -2.01 10.92 6.19
C SER A 18 -3.37 10.26 5.95
N ARG A 19 -3.60 9.73 4.74
CA ARG A 19 -4.80 8.95 4.43
C ARG A 19 -4.63 8.08 3.19
N LEU A 20 -5.45 7.03 3.10
CA LEU A 20 -5.66 6.25 1.89
C LEU A 20 -7.13 5.92 1.73
N PHE A 21 -7.66 6.01 0.51
CA PHE A 21 -9.00 5.55 0.17
C PHE A 21 -9.07 5.09 -1.29
N LEU A 22 -10.13 4.35 -1.62
CA LEU A 22 -10.42 3.88 -2.97
C LEU A 22 -11.53 4.74 -3.58
N ILE A 23 -11.39 5.09 -4.85
CA ILE A 23 -12.45 5.72 -5.65
C ILE A 23 -12.73 4.90 -6.91
N GLU A 24 -13.90 5.11 -7.52
CA GLU A 24 -14.19 4.51 -8.82
C GLU A 24 -13.36 5.20 -9.91
N ASN A 25 -12.93 4.43 -10.91
CA ASN A 25 -12.13 4.96 -12.03
C ASN A 25 -12.79 6.15 -12.73
N ASN A 26 -14.11 6.21 -12.77
CA ASN A 26 -14.84 7.31 -13.40
C ASN A 26 -14.77 8.62 -12.59
N ASP A 27 -14.46 8.55 -11.29
CA ASP A 27 -14.40 9.70 -10.39
C ASP A 27 -12.98 10.30 -10.31
N VAL A 28 -11.98 9.64 -10.91
CA VAL A 28 -10.57 10.08 -10.87
C VAL A 28 -10.42 11.49 -11.44
N ASN A 29 -10.95 11.74 -12.64
CA ASN A 29 -10.82 13.04 -13.29
C ASN A 29 -11.39 14.16 -12.39
N ASP A 30 -12.51 13.90 -11.72
CA ASP A 30 -13.12 14.85 -10.79
C ASP A 30 -12.24 15.08 -9.56
N HIS A 31 -11.61 14.02 -9.03
CA HIS A 31 -10.64 14.13 -7.94
C HIS A 31 -9.41 14.97 -8.32
N LEU A 32 -8.95 14.86 -9.58
CA LEU A 32 -7.74 15.50 -10.08
C LEU A 32 -7.91 16.97 -10.47
N LYS A 33 -9.14 17.43 -10.79
CA LYS A 33 -9.44 18.77 -11.35
C LYS A 33 -8.71 19.95 -10.67
N ASN A 34 -8.50 19.90 -9.36
CA ASN A 34 -7.89 20.99 -8.58
C ASN A 34 -6.54 20.63 -7.94
N LYS A 35 -5.92 19.53 -8.36
CA LYS A 35 -4.66 19.04 -7.80
C LYS A 35 -3.50 19.51 -8.68
N LYS A 36 -2.52 20.18 -8.06
CA LYS A 36 -1.38 20.77 -8.78
C LYS A 36 -0.29 19.77 -9.14
N SER A 37 -0.13 18.71 -8.35
CA SER A 37 0.93 17.72 -8.53
C SER A 37 0.55 16.41 -7.83
N TYR A 38 0.86 15.30 -8.48
CA TYR A 38 0.72 13.95 -7.97
C TYR A 38 1.68 13.02 -8.71
N LEU A 39 1.98 11.89 -8.09
CA LEU A 39 2.67 10.78 -8.73
C LEU A 39 1.64 9.71 -9.10
N VAL A 40 1.86 9.05 -10.22
CA VAL A 40 1.02 7.96 -10.72
C VAL A 40 1.86 6.70 -10.77
N ASP A 41 1.32 5.58 -10.30
CA ASP A 41 1.99 4.29 -10.40
C ASP A 41 2.03 3.77 -11.87
N CYS A 42 2.92 2.83 -12.16
CA CYS A 42 3.23 2.36 -13.52
C CYS A 42 2.03 1.77 -14.28
N ASP A 43 1.03 1.24 -13.57
CA ASP A 43 -0.19 0.67 -14.13
C ASP A 43 -1.42 1.58 -13.97
N GLU A 44 -1.18 2.84 -13.60
CA GLU A 44 -2.15 3.93 -13.46
C GLU A 44 -3.35 3.55 -12.58
N ASP A 45 -3.14 2.71 -11.58
CA ASP A 45 -4.18 2.30 -10.63
C ASP A 45 -4.09 2.99 -9.26
N SER A 46 -3.06 3.82 -9.08
CA SER A 46 -2.74 4.49 -7.83
C SER A 46 -2.19 5.90 -8.06
N TYR A 47 -2.66 6.86 -7.25
CA TYR A 47 -2.22 8.25 -7.25
C TYR A 47 -1.72 8.64 -5.86
N LEU A 48 -0.51 9.21 -5.81
CA LEU A 48 0.10 9.71 -4.59
C LEU A 48 0.16 11.25 -4.59
N PHE A 49 -0.34 11.84 -3.52
CA PHE A 49 -0.35 13.28 -3.28
C PHE A 49 0.49 13.63 -2.06
N LEU A 50 1.23 14.73 -2.13
CA LEU A 50 1.82 15.36 -0.96
C LEU A 50 0.84 16.39 -0.40
N ASP A 51 0.56 16.31 0.89
CA ASP A 51 -0.32 17.25 1.58
C ASP A 51 0.34 17.88 2.81
N GLN A 52 -0.47 18.58 3.60
CA GLN A 52 -0.08 19.18 4.88
C GLN A 52 -0.99 18.68 6.02
N TYR A 53 -1.71 17.59 5.79
CA TYR A 53 -2.58 17.02 6.80
C TYR A 53 -1.75 16.17 7.75
N PRO A 54 -2.11 16.10 9.04
CA PRO A 54 -1.37 15.28 9.98
C PRO A 54 -1.39 13.80 9.55
N PRO A 55 -0.37 13.01 9.95
CA PRO A 55 -0.36 11.57 9.73
C PRO A 55 -1.63 10.91 10.25
N ASP A 56 -2.00 9.79 9.63
CA ASP A 56 -3.13 8.98 10.07
C ASP A 56 -2.93 8.56 11.54
N PRO A 57 -3.78 9.02 12.46
CA PRO A 57 -3.58 8.82 13.89
C PRO A 57 -3.85 7.37 14.33
N GLU A 58 -4.51 6.55 13.50
CA GLU A 58 -4.87 5.17 13.83
C GLU A 58 -3.90 4.14 13.26
N VAL A 59 -2.83 4.56 12.59
CA VAL A 59 -1.77 3.64 12.14
C VAL A 59 -1.05 3.07 13.36
N ARG A 60 -1.25 1.76 13.58
CA ARG A 60 -0.60 1.00 14.65
C ARG A 60 0.14 -0.21 14.10
N ARG A 61 1.18 -0.63 14.80
CA ARG A 61 1.87 -1.90 14.49
C ARG A 61 0.94 -3.07 14.75
N VAL A 62 0.98 -4.06 13.86
CA VAL A 62 0.33 -5.37 14.02
C VAL A 62 1.39 -6.47 14.02
N VAL A 63 1.13 -7.53 14.78
CA VAL A 63 2.03 -8.70 14.90
C VAL A 63 1.38 -9.99 14.41
N SER A 64 0.09 -9.96 14.07
CA SER A 64 -0.62 -11.09 13.47
C SER A 64 -1.63 -10.63 12.40
N PRO A 65 -1.84 -11.42 11.32
CA PRO A 65 -2.93 -11.20 10.37
C PRO A 65 -4.33 -11.11 11.01
N SER A 66 -4.53 -11.77 12.15
CA SER A 66 -5.81 -11.78 12.87
C SER A 66 -6.19 -10.43 13.47
N GLU A 67 -5.25 -9.49 13.59
CA GLU A 67 -5.49 -8.13 14.10
C GLU A 67 -6.03 -7.17 13.04
N ILE A 68 -6.14 -7.63 11.78
CA ILE A 68 -6.53 -6.80 10.65
C ILE A 68 -7.96 -7.14 10.24
N ASN A 69 -8.80 -6.11 10.18
CA ASN A 69 -10.15 -6.24 9.66
C ASN A 69 -10.16 -5.96 8.15
N PHE A 70 -10.30 -7.03 7.38
CA PHE A 70 -10.48 -7.00 5.94
C PHE A 70 -11.93 -6.60 5.61
N SER A 71 -12.13 -5.35 5.16
CA SER A 71 -13.45 -4.86 4.74
C SER A 71 -13.95 -5.54 3.45
N GLU A 72 -13.02 -5.98 2.60
CA GLU A 72 -13.23 -6.79 1.41
C GLU A 72 -12.19 -7.93 1.41
N ASN A 73 -12.24 -8.88 0.47
CA ASN A 73 -11.21 -9.94 0.34
C ASN A 73 -9.79 -9.39 0.11
N LEU A 74 -9.66 -8.11 -0.25
CA LEU A 74 -8.40 -7.44 -0.52
C LEU A 74 -8.30 -6.16 0.30
N ILE A 75 -7.07 -5.87 0.76
CA ILE A 75 -6.73 -4.63 1.44
C ILE A 75 -5.54 -3.96 0.74
N PRO A 76 -5.57 -2.62 0.55
CA PRO A 76 -4.44 -1.89 0.00
C PRO A 76 -3.25 -1.91 0.97
N VAL A 77 -2.06 -2.04 0.41
CA VAL A 77 -0.77 -2.04 1.09
C VAL A 77 0.08 -0.92 0.51
N VAL A 78 0.52 0.01 1.36
CA VAL A 78 1.53 1.01 1.04
C VAL A 78 2.88 0.47 1.49
N VAL A 79 3.85 0.46 0.57
CA VAL A 79 5.19 -0.05 0.86
C VAL A 79 6.12 1.13 1.06
N ILE A 80 6.79 1.17 2.20
CA ILE A 80 7.62 2.30 2.60
C ILE A 80 9.00 1.80 3.05
N ASP A 81 10.06 2.48 2.60
CA ASP A 81 11.43 2.20 3.04
C ASP A 81 11.73 2.74 4.45
N GLU A 82 12.97 2.56 4.90
CA GLU A 82 13.49 3.08 6.17
C GLU A 82 13.48 4.62 6.27
N ASN A 83 13.46 5.34 5.16
CA ASN A 83 13.47 6.81 5.09
C ASN A 83 12.06 7.40 4.94
N LEU A 84 11.02 6.58 5.12
CA LEU A 84 9.63 6.95 4.92
C LEU A 84 9.26 7.26 3.45
N THR A 85 10.09 6.83 2.49
CA THR A 85 9.80 6.95 1.05
C THR A 85 8.81 5.88 0.64
N ILE A 86 7.67 6.29 0.05
CA ILE A 86 6.73 5.35 -0.55
C ILE A 86 7.37 4.77 -1.81
N LEU A 87 7.53 3.45 -1.83
CA LEU A 87 8.15 2.71 -2.94
C LEU A 87 7.13 2.25 -3.97
N MET A 88 5.98 1.78 -3.50
CA MET A 88 4.89 1.27 -4.34
C MET A 88 3.59 1.12 -3.53
N GLN A 89 2.50 0.91 -4.26
CA GLN A 89 1.23 0.43 -3.72
C GLN A 89 0.93 -0.97 -4.27
N ALA A 90 0.26 -1.79 -3.48
CA ALA A 90 -0.28 -3.07 -3.94
C ALA A 90 -1.52 -3.44 -3.14
N PHE A 91 -2.10 -4.60 -3.45
CA PHE A 91 -3.12 -5.21 -2.62
C PHE A 91 -2.58 -6.51 -2.02
N THR A 92 -3.13 -6.92 -0.89
CA THR A 92 -2.94 -8.27 -0.35
C THR A 92 -4.29 -8.82 0.11
N ASP A 93 -4.43 -10.14 0.07
CA ASP A 93 -5.52 -10.87 0.70
C ASP A 93 -5.04 -11.48 2.02
N VAL A 94 -5.93 -12.22 2.68
CA VAL A 94 -5.60 -12.93 3.92
C VAL A 94 -4.47 -13.93 3.70
N GLU A 95 -4.44 -14.65 2.57
CA GLU A 95 -3.38 -15.62 2.29
C GLU A 95 -2.02 -14.93 2.10
N GLY A 96 -1.97 -13.86 1.31
CA GLY A 96 -0.75 -13.08 1.09
C GLY A 96 -0.22 -12.43 2.35
N LEU A 97 -1.10 -11.93 3.21
CA LEU A 97 -0.69 -11.42 4.50
C LEU A 97 -0.11 -12.53 5.39
N ASN A 98 -0.76 -13.70 5.45
CA ASN A 98 -0.23 -14.86 6.19
C ASN A 98 1.18 -15.24 5.69
N LYS A 99 1.38 -15.36 4.38
CA LYS A 99 2.72 -15.65 3.82
C LYS A 99 3.74 -14.56 4.11
N THR A 100 3.30 -13.30 4.18
CA THR A 100 4.18 -12.18 4.55
C THR A 100 4.70 -12.35 5.98
N PHE A 101 3.82 -12.65 6.93
CA PHE A 101 4.23 -12.93 8.31
C PHE A 101 5.06 -14.21 8.46
N GLU A 102 4.72 -15.26 7.71
CA GLU A 102 5.43 -16.55 7.74
C GLU A 102 6.87 -16.44 7.20
N THR A 103 7.03 -15.75 6.07
CA THR A 103 8.31 -15.75 5.34
C THR A 103 9.19 -14.53 5.67
N GLY A 104 8.62 -13.47 6.22
CA GLY A 104 9.29 -12.17 6.40
C GLY A 104 9.52 -11.40 5.09
N PHE A 105 8.93 -11.85 3.97
CA PHE A 105 9.02 -11.17 2.67
C PHE A 105 7.67 -10.71 2.20
N ALA A 106 7.63 -9.58 1.48
CA ALA A 106 6.37 -9.02 1.02
C ALA A 106 5.69 -9.92 -0.03
N HIS A 107 4.46 -10.34 0.28
CA HIS A 107 3.56 -11.04 -0.63
C HIS A 107 2.34 -10.17 -0.93
N TYR A 108 1.97 -10.15 -2.20
CA TYR A 108 0.91 -9.31 -2.73
C TYR A 108 -0.06 -10.12 -3.59
N PHE A 109 -1.28 -9.63 -3.71
CA PHE A 109 -2.29 -10.18 -4.60
C PHE A 109 -2.43 -9.30 -5.84
N SER A 110 -2.26 -9.91 -7.01
CA SER A 110 -2.44 -9.23 -8.29
C SER A 110 -3.90 -9.29 -8.70
N ARG A 111 -4.61 -8.16 -8.63
CA ARG A 111 -6.04 -8.08 -9.02
C ARG A 111 -6.29 -8.47 -10.48
N SER A 112 -5.41 -8.06 -11.38
CA SER A 112 -5.52 -8.35 -12.82
C SER A 112 -5.22 -9.80 -13.17
N ARG A 113 -4.27 -10.44 -12.48
CA ARG A 113 -3.90 -11.85 -12.69
C ARG A 113 -4.64 -12.82 -11.78
N ASN A 114 -5.42 -12.29 -10.83
CA ASN A 114 -6.13 -13.03 -9.79
C ASN A 114 -5.25 -14.10 -9.11
N GLN A 115 -4.03 -13.70 -8.72
CA GLN A 115 -3.05 -14.61 -8.14
C GLN A 115 -2.15 -13.92 -7.12
N LEU A 116 -1.70 -14.70 -6.15
CA LEU A 116 -0.67 -14.30 -5.20
C LEU A 116 0.71 -14.27 -5.87
N TRP A 117 1.57 -13.35 -5.44
CA TRP A 117 2.96 -13.29 -5.89
C TRP A 117 3.88 -12.75 -4.80
N LYS A 118 5.12 -13.25 -4.75
CA LYS A 118 6.19 -12.74 -3.89
C LYS A 118 6.96 -11.64 -4.59
N LYS A 119 7.15 -10.49 -3.94
CA LYS A 119 7.88 -9.37 -4.54
C LYS A 119 9.32 -9.76 -4.87
N GLY A 120 9.72 -9.50 -6.10
CA GLY A 120 11.08 -9.75 -6.58
C GLY A 120 11.35 -11.19 -7.01
N GLU A 121 10.36 -12.09 -7.01
CA GLU A 121 10.55 -13.49 -7.41
C GLU A 121 11.11 -13.64 -8.84
N LYS A 122 10.70 -12.76 -9.76
CA LYS A 122 11.21 -12.74 -11.14
C LYS A 122 12.35 -11.75 -11.37
N SER A 123 12.30 -10.58 -10.72
CA SER A 123 13.21 -9.47 -11.00
C SER A 123 14.43 -9.41 -10.08
N GLY A 124 14.45 -10.22 -9.01
CA GLY A 124 15.43 -10.13 -7.94
C GLY A 124 15.21 -8.97 -6.96
N HIS A 125 14.32 -8.01 -7.24
CA HIS A 125 14.07 -6.87 -6.36
C HIS A 125 13.14 -7.23 -5.20
N ILE A 126 13.69 -7.95 -4.20
CA ILE A 126 12.97 -8.48 -3.04
C ILE A 126 12.72 -7.41 -1.96
N GLN A 127 11.63 -7.56 -1.21
CA GLN A 127 11.28 -6.68 -0.10
C GLN A 127 11.20 -7.48 1.18
N LYS A 128 12.13 -7.25 2.10
CA LYS A 128 12.15 -7.85 3.43
C LYS A 128 11.32 -6.99 4.37
N VAL A 129 10.26 -7.56 4.94
CA VAL A 129 9.32 -6.83 5.80
C VAL A 129 9.89 -6.75 7.21
N GLN A 130 10.09 -5.53 7.70
CA GLN A 130 10.62 -5.24 9.04
C GLN A 130 9.49 -5.16 10.06
N LEU A 131 8.37 -4.55 9.68
CA LEU A 131 7.14 -4.55 10.45
C LEU A 131 5.95 -4.25 9.54
N VAL A 132 4.77 -4.58 10.06
CA VAL A 132 3.48 -4.32 9.43
C VAL A 132 2.71 -3.35 10.31
N GLU A 133 2.17 -2.29 9.71
CA GLU A 133 1.28 -1.34 10.38
C GLU A 133 -0.10 -1.39 9.70
N TYR A 134 -1.15 -1.04 10.44
CA TYR A 134 -2.52 -1.07 9.97
C TYR A 134 -3.27 0.17 10.45
N SER A 135 -4.07 0.76 9.55
CA SER A 135 -5.03 1.82 9.89
C SER A 135 -6.43 1.23 10.02
N ASP A 136 -6.95 1.24 11.24
CA ASP A 136 -8.32 0.78 11.54
C ASP A 136 -9.37 1.69 10.87
N LEU A 137 -9.17 3.01 10.85
CA LEU A 137 -10.07 3.97 10.22
C LEU A 137 -10.11 3.84 8.69
N ASN A 138 -8.95 3.88 8.05
CA ASN A 138 -8.84 4.02 6.60
C ASN A 138 -8.63 2.68 5.87
N LYS A 139 -8.59 1.56 6.62
CA LYS A 139 -8.54 0.19 6.09
C LYS A 139 -7.41 -0.05 5.08
N TYR A 140 -6.19 0.29 5.47
CA TYR A 140 -4.99 -0.02 4.69
C TYR A 140 -3.85 -0.50 5.59
N ILE A 141 -2.90 -1.19 4.98
CA ILE A 141 -1.69 -1.70 5.61
C ILE A 141 -0.49 -0.88 5.14
N ILE A 142 0.50 -0.72 6.03
CA ILE A 142 1.84 -0.26 5.67
C ILE A 142 2.81 -1.42 5.87
N TYR A 143 3.55 -1.77 4.82
CA TYR A 143 4.75 -2.59 4.95
C TYR A 143 5.96 -1.68 5.05
N ARG A 144 6.65 -1.73 6.20
CA ARG A 144 8.00 -1.17 6.34
C ARG A 144 8.98 -2.20 5.85
N VAL A 145 9.75 -1.86 4.82
CA VAL A 145 10.60 -2.82 4.14
C VAL A 145 12.02 -2.33 4.01
N THR A 146 12.96 -3.28 3.94
CA THR A 146 14.25 -3.06 3.31
C THR A 146 14.17 -3.60 1.88
N GLN A 147 14.44 -2.74 0.90
CA GLN A 147 14.44 -3.13 -0.52
C GLN A 147 15.84 -3.64 -0.89
N GLU A 148 15.92 -4.93 -1.20
CA GLU A 148 17.18 -5.57 -1.61
C GLU A 148 17.12 -5.95 -3.09
N LYS A 149 18.29 -6.04 -3.72
CA LYS A 149 18.46 -6.64 -5.05
C LYS A 149 19.10 -8.01 -4.82
N ALA A 150 18.48 -9.07 -5.34
CA ALA A 150 19.03 -10.41 -5.31
C ALA A 150 20.42 -10.38 -5.97
N ALA A 151 21.38 -11.01 -5.30
CA ALA A 151 22.75 -11.16 -5.76
C ALA A 151 22.82 -12.02 -7.04
#